data_AF-A0A7S0M1Z7-F1
#
_entry.id   AF-A0A7S0M1Z7-F1
#
_cell.length_a   1.000
_cell.length_b   1.000
_cell.length_c   1.000
_cell.angle_alpha   90.00
_cell.angle_beta   90.00
_cell.angle_gamma   90.00
#
_symmetry.space_group_name_H-M   'P 1'
#
loop_
_entity.id
_entity.type
_entity.pdbx_description
1 polymer ?
#
loop_
_entity_poly.entity_id
_entity_poly.type
_entity_poly.pdbx_seq_one_letter_code
_entity_poly.pdbx_strand_id
1 'polypeptide(L)'
;CLVPPFAGVLMWMGTLEVLTLSTRLSALTFSMGRLAADLARNFVVIGVLLLAFSSALVVLQREAPGISEFDSMGLAPLSLLRQAITLDPPSLENVDVAGVGLLVVFVCLANIGMLNILIAQLSLSFGTISRDTRAFAMAHRAQLCVEMEGFLPAGQRRKLFDSLGFDERLEFDRGDVGVAGGLQALESVW
;
A
#
# COMPACT_ATOMS: atom_id res chain seq x y z
N CYS A 1 -15.13 -1.90 25.83
CA CYS A 1 -15.87 -1.00 24.90
C CYS A 1 -15.18 -0.74 23.56
N LEU A 2 -14.01 -1.31 23.25
CA LEU A 2 -13.29 -1.12 21.98
C LEU A 2 -13.74 -2.02 20.82
N VAL A 3 -14.55 -3.04 21.10
CA VAL A 3 -15.02 -4.03 20.12
C VAL A 3 -15.89 -3.45 19.00
N PRO A 4 -16.91 -2.59 19.27
CA PRO A 4 -17.76 -2.07 18.19
C PRO A 4 -17.04 -1.22 17.12
N PRO A 5 -16.15 -0.25 17.44
CA PRO A 5 -15.47 0.51 16.39
C PRO A 5 -14.49 -0.35 15.57
N PHE A 6 -13.82 -1.31 16.21
CA PHE A 6 -12.91 -2.22 15.52
C PHE A 6 -13.65 -3.11 14.51
N ALA A 7 -14.80 -3.66 14.90
CA ALA A 7 -15.65 -4.44 14.00
C ALA A 7 -16.12 -3.60 12.80
N GLY A 8 -16.50 -2.34 13.03
CA GLY A 8 -16.88 -1.43 11.95
C GLY A 8 -15.76 -1.22 10.94
N VAL A 9 -14.53 -0.97 11.39
CA VAL A 9 -13.36 -0.81 10.51
C VAL A 9 -13.10 -2.08 9.70
N LEU A 10 -13.16 -3.25 10.34
CA LEU A 10 -12.97 -4.53 9.63
C LEU A 10 -14.03 -4.77 8.56
N MET A 11 -15.30 -4.42 8.85
CA MET A 11 -16.36 -4.52 7.85
C MET A 11 -16.11 -3.59 6.66
N TRP A 12 -15.67 -2.35 6.90
CA TRP A 12 -15.30 -1.42 5.84
C TRP A 12 -14.06 -1.88 5.06
N MET A 13 -13.10 -2.53 5.70
CA MET A 13 -11.99 -3.16 4.99
C MET A 13 -12.47 -4.32 4.12
N GLY A 14 -13.43 -5.12 4.58
CA GLY A 14 -14.06 -6.18 3.80
C GLY A 14 -14.82 -5.66 2.58
N THR A 15 -15.44 -4.48 2.65
CA THR A 15 -16.09 -3.90 1.44
C THR A 15 -15.09 -3.52 0.35
N LEU A 16 -13.81 -3.32 0.68
CA LEU A 16 -12.75 -3.13 -0.34
C LEU A 16 -12.52 -4.40 -1.17
N GLU A 17 -12.87 -5.59 -0.67
CA GLU A 17 -12.79 -6.83 -1.46
C GLU A 17 -13.75 -6.80 -2.65
N VAL A 18 -14.90 -6.11 -2.52
CA VAL A 18 -15.86 -5.95 -3.63
C VAL A 18 -15.24 -5.20 -4.82
N LEU A 19 -14.26 -4.33 -4.56
CA LEU A 19 -13.52 -3.62 -5.62
C LEU A 19 -12.72 -4.58 -6.51
N THR A 20 -12.41 -5.79 -6.04
CA THR A 20 -11.68 -6.79 -6.85
C THR A 20 -12.51 -7.35 -8.02
N LEU A 21 -13.84 -7.17 -8.01
CA LEU A 21 -14.72 -7.61 -9.08
C LEU A 21 -14.46 -6.90 -10.42
N SER A 22 -13.97 -5.65 -10.37
CA SER A 22 -13.58 -4.90 -11.57
C SER A 22 -12.10 -5.08 -11.85
N THR A 23 -11.72 -5.42 -13.09
CA THR A 23 -10.31 -5.55 -13.50
C THR A 23 -9.50 -4.27 -13.25
N ARG A 24 -10.12 -3.11 -13.47
CA ARG A 24 -9.46 -1.80 -13.27
C ARG A 24 -9.26 -1.50 -11.78
N LEU A 25 -10.24 -1.84 -10.94
CA LEU A 25 -10.19 -1.56 -9.50
C LEU A 25 -9.35 -2.61 -8.75
N SER A 26 -9.34 -3.87 -9.18
CA SER A 26 -8.45 -4.91 -8.65
C SER A 26 -6.98 -4.54 -8.83
N ALA A 27 -6.61 -4.03 -10.02
CA ALA A 27 -5.28 -3.50 -10.29
C ALA A 27 -4.92 -2.34 -9.33
N LEU A 28 -5.88 -1.46 -9.03
CA LEU A 28 -5.71 -0.36 -8.09
C LEU A 28 -5.51 -0.87 -6.65
N THR A 29 -6.35 -1.79 -6.17
CA THR A 29 -6.26 -2.36 -4.82
C THR A 29 -4.93 -3.08 -4.62
N PHE A 30 -4.49 -3.85 -5.61
CA PHE A 30 -3.17 -4.51 -5.58
C PHE A 30 -2.03 -3.48 -5.52
N SER A 31 -2.12 -2.41 -6.32
CA SER A 31 -1.15 -1.31 -6.29
C SER A 31 -1.11 -0.65 -4.91
N MET A 32 -2.26 -0.34 -4.33
CA MET A 32 -2.36 0.25 -2.99
C MET A 32 -1.76 -0.67 -1.92
N GLY A 33 -2.02 -1.97 -1.97
CA GLY A 33 -1.44 -2.93 -1.03
C GLY A 33 0.09 -2.99 -1.09
N ARG A 34 0.66 -2.96 -2.31
CA ARG A 34 2.11 -2.95 -2.48
C ARG A 34 2.73 -1.60 -2.10
N LEU A 35 2.09 -0.49 -2.44
CA LEU A 35 2.51 0.84 -2.00
C LEU A 35 2.43 1.00 -0.47
N ALA A 36 1.44 0.36 0.18
CA ALA A 36 1.32 0.35 1.63
C ALA A 36 2.52 -0.31 2.31
N ALA A 37 3.12 -1.34 1.69
CA ALA A 37 4.35 -1.95 2.20
C ALA A 37 5.55 -1.00 2.13
N ASP A 38 5.67 -0.21 1.05
CA ASP A 38 6.72 0.81 0.94
C ASP A 38 6.51 1.95 1.93
N LEU A 39 5.27 2.40 2.11
CA LEU A 39 4.87 3.34 3.16
C LEU A 39 5.24 2.83 4.56
N ALA A 40 4.98 1.56 4.86
CA ALA A 40 5.33 0.95 6.14
C ALA A 40 6.84 1.02 6.41
N ARG A 41 7.69 0.77 5.41
CA ARG A 41 9.15 0.93 5.55
C ARG A 41 9.53 2.38 5.83
N ASN A 42 8.88 3.34 5.17
CA ASN A 42 9.13 4.76 5.45
C ASN A 42 8.71 5.15 6.88
N PHE A 43 7.60 4.64 7.39
CA PHE A 43 7.18 4.85 8.78
C PHE A 43 8.18 4.31 9.81
N VAL A 44 8.88 3.20 9.52
CA VAL A 44 9.97 2.71 10.38
C VAL A 44 11.11 3.72 10.44
N VAL A 45 11.52 4.27 9.30
CA VAL A 45 12.58 5.30 9.25
C VAL A 45 12.16 6.56 10.02
N ILE A 46 10.92 7.01 9.83
CA ILE A 46 10.32 8.12 10.60
C ILE A 46 10.38 7.83 12.10
N GLY A 47 10.00 6.62 12.52
CA GLY A 47 10.06 6.21 13.92
C GLY A 47 11.45 6.29 14.52
N VAL A 48 12.48 5.82 13.79
CA VAL A 48 13.88 5.92 14.24
C VAL A 48 14.33 7.38 14.35
N LEU A 49 13.99 8.23 13.37
CA LEU A 49 14.31 9.65 13.41
C LEU A 49 13.63 10.35 14.59
N LEU A 50 12.34 10.10 14.81
CA LEU A 50 11.59 10.66 15.94
C LEU A 50 12.24 10.30 17.28
N LEU A 51 12.63 9.03 17.46
CA LEU A 51 13.29 8.58 18.68
C LEU A 51 14.68 9.22 18.85
N ALA A 52 15.46 9.33 17.78
CA ALA A 52 16.79 9.94 17.81
C ALA A 52 16.71 11.43 18.21
N PHE A 53 15.90 12.21 17.51
CA PHE A 53 15.73 13.65 17.80
C PHE A 53 15.04 13.89 19.14
N SER A 54 14.07 13.05 19.51
CA SER A 54 13.46 13.11 20.84
C SER A 54 14.47 12.89 21.95
N SER A 55 15.37 11.91 21.81
CA SER A 55 16.40 11.66 22.83
C SER A 55 17.38 12.82 22.96
N ALA A 56 17.76 13.44 21.85
CA ALA A 56 18.65 14.60 21.83
C ALA A 56 18.00 15.83 22.50
N LEU A 57 16.71 16.08 22.24
CA LEU A 57 15.97 17.18 22.86
C LEU A 57 15.76 16.97 24.36
N VAL A 58 15.50 15.75 24.81
CA VAL A 58 15.37 15.44 26.26
C VAL A 58 16.69 15.68 26.98
N VAL A 59 17.83 15.32 26.38
CA VAL A 59 19.16 15.59 26.97
C VAL A 59 19.39 17.09 27.07
N LEU A 60 19.10 17.85 26.01
CA LEU A 60 19.29 19.30 25.99
C LEU A 60 18.37 20.03 26.98
N GLN A 61 17.12 19.57 27.11
CA GLN A 61 16.13 20.12 28.05
C GLN A 61 16.56 19.93 29.51
N ARG A 62 17.32 18.88 29.83
CA ARG A 62 17.89 18.69 31.19
C ARG A 62 18.96 19.73 31.53
N GLU A 63 19.68 20.24 30.53
CA GLU A 63 20.72 21.25 30.71
C GLU A 63 20.13 22.66 30.79
N ALA A 64 19.09 22.94 30.00
CA ALA A 64 18.38 24.22 29.99
C ALA A 64 16.86 23.99 29.98
N PRO A 65 16.16 24.13 31.11
CA PRO A 65 14.72 23.92 31.17
C PRO A 65 13.97 25.07 30.47
N GLY A 66 13.60 24.85 29.20
CA GLY A 66 12.85 25.83 28.40
C GLY A 66 11.51 25.32 27.85
N ILE A 67 11.36 24.00 27.64
CA ILE A 67 10.17 23.41 27.00
C ILE A 67 9.53 22.33 27.88
N SER A 68 8.38 22.63 28.48
CA SER A 68 7.65 21.71 29.37
C SER A 68 7.12 20.45 28.67
N GLU A 69 6.98 20.47 27.34
CA GLU A 69 6.44 19.36 26.54
C GLU A 69 7.39 18.17 26.38
N PHE A 70 8.67 18.33 26.76
CA PHE A 70 9.73 17.32 26.60
C PHE A 70 10.25 16.72 27.92
N ASP A 71 9.52 16.92 29.03
CA ASP A 71 9.96 16.46 30.36
C ASP A 71 9.94 14.92 30.50
N SER A 72 9.07 14.25 29.75
CA SER A 72 8.95 12.79 29.73
C SER A 72 9.50 12.19 28.43
N MET A 73 10.45 11.26 28.57
CA MET A 73 11.04 10.52 27.44
C MET A 73 10.00 9.74 26.62
N GLY A 74 8.91 9.29 27.25
CA GLY A 74 7.84 8.56 26.56
C GLY A 74 6.90 9.46 25.76
N LEU A 75 6.73 10.72 26.18
CA LEU A 75 5.85 11.68 25.53
C LEU A 75 6.57 12.53 24.48
N ALA A 76 7.87 12.76 24.65
CA ALA A 76 8.69 13.55 23.75
C ALA A 76 8.59 13.15 22.25
N PRO A 77 8.62 11.86 21.84
CA PRO A 77 8.46 11.51 20.44
C PRO A 77 7.04 11.77 19.92
N LEU A 78 6.02 11.67 20.79
CA LEU A 78 4.64 11.98 20.43
C LEU A 78 4.42 13.50 20.28
N SER A 79 5.05 14.31 21.13
CA SER A 79 5.05 15.77 21.01
C SER A 79 5.72 16.21 19.69
N LEU A 80 6.87 15.60 19.33
CA LEU A 80 7.52 15.85 18.03
C LEU A 80 6.66 15.43 16.84
N LEU A 81 5.98 14.27 16.94
CA LEU A 81 5.07 13.82 15.90
C LEU A 81 3.89 14.78 15.74
N ARG A 82 3.31 15.24 16.84
CA ARG A 82 2.26 16.26 16.82
C ARG A 82 2.74 17.51 16.12
N GLN A 83 3.93 18.00 16.47
CA GLN A 83 4.51 19.20 15.87
C GLN A 83 4.81 19.04 14.37
N ALA A 84 5.26 17.86 13.95
CA ALA A 84 5.44 17.56 12.53
C ALA A 84 4.12 17.61 11.76
N ILE A 85 3.01 17.14 12.36
CA ILE A 85 1.68 17.08 11.71
C ILE A 85 0.94 18.43 11.75
N THR A 86 0.86 19.08 12.92
CA THR A 86 0.02 20.26 13.13
C THR A 86 0.73 21.57 12.78
N LEU A 87 2.05 21.55 12.59
CA LEU A 87 2.88 22.76 12.40
C LEU A 87 2.65 23.80 13.52
N ASP A 88 2.25 23.36 14.71
CA ASP A 88 2.04 24.24 15.85
C ASP A 88 3.40 24.82 16.30
N PRO A 89 3.50 26.15 16.48
CA PRO A 89 4.71 26.77 16.99
C PRO A 89 4.95 26.32 18.43
N PRO A 90 6.17 25.89 18.81
CA PRO A 90 6.46 25.54 20.19
C PRO A 90 6.44 26.81 21.06
N SER A 91 6.05 26.66 22.33
CA SER A 91 6.23 27.73 23.31
C SER A 91 7.73 27.93 23.57
N LEU A 92 8.30 29.00 23.04
CA LEU A 92 9.71 29.34 23.16
C LEU A 92 9.92 30.30 24.32
N GLU A 93 9.80 29.82 25.55
CA GLU A 93 10.11 30.61 26.74
C GLU A 93 11.47 30.17 27.29
N ASN A 94 12.49 31.04 27.21
CA ASN A 94 13.87 30.78 27.70
C ASN A 94 14.58 29.56 27.08
N VAL A 95 14.36 29.28 25.80
CA VAL A 95 15.01 28.16 25.09
C VAL A 95 16.40 28.54 24.58
N ASP A 96 17.38 27.66 24.77
CA ASP A 96 18.73 27.82 24.22
C ASP A 96 18.74 27.75 22.68
N VAL A 97 19.65 28.50 22.05
CA VAL A 97 19.78 28.60 20.58
C VAL A 97 20.02 27.22 19.96
N ALA A 98 20.76 26.34 20.65
CA ALA A 98 21.00 24.98 20.20
C ALA A 98 19.71 24.15 20.10
N GLY A 99 18.76 24.34 21.01
CA GLY A 99 17.49 23.59 21.03
C GLY A 99 16.55 24.03 19.94
N VAL A 100 16.44 25.35 19.73
CA VAL A 100 15.69 25.91 18.59
C VAL A 100 16.31 25.45 17.27
N GLY A 101 17.65 25.48 17.16
CA GLY A 101 18.35 25.00 15.97
C GLY A 101 18.06 23.52 15.67
N LEU A 102 18.13 22.66 16.69
CA LEU A 102 17.83 21.23 16.55
C LEU A 102 16.38 20.98 16.13
N LEU A 103 15.43 21.74 16.70
CA LEU A 103 14.01 21.65 16.36
C LEU A 103 13.73 22.11 14.92
N VAL A 104 14.37 23.19 14.47
CA VAL A 104 14.27 23.65 13.07
C VAL A 104 14.84 22.61 12.12
N VAL A 105 16.02 22.05 12.42
CA VAL A 105 16.63 20.98 11.61
C VAL A 105 15.71 19.76 11.54
N PHE A 106 15.14 19.35 12.67
CA PHE A 106 14.16 18.27 12.72
C PHE A 106 12.95 18.57 11.84
N VAL A 107 12.30 19.74 12.00
CA VAL A 107 11.13 20.12 11.21
C VAL A 107 11.45 20.17 9.71
N CYS A 108 12.60 20.69 9.31
CA CYS A 108 13.04 20.71 7.92
C CYS A 108 13.26 19.30 7.37
N LEU A 109 14.01 18.46 8.09
CA LEU A 109 14.29 17.08 7.65
C LEU A 109 13.01 16.24 7.63
N ALA A 110 12.17 16.37 8.66
CA ALA A 110 10.96 15.59 8.82
C ALA A 110 9.89 15.99 7.79
N ASN A 111 9.59 17.27 7.67
CA ASN A 111 8.53 17.70 6.76
C ASN A 111 9.01 17.80 5.32
N ILE A 112 10.11 18.49 5.05
CA ILE A 112 10.56 18.70 3.67
C ILE A 112 11.27 17.46 3.14
N GLY A 113 12.22 16.92 3.92
CA GLY A 113 12.99 15.75 3.52
C GLY A 113 12.11 14.52 3.34
N MET A 114 11.33 14.15 4.38
CA MET A 114 10.58 12.89 4.33
C MET A 114 9.37 12.94 3.39
N LEU A 115 8.67 14.07 3.26
CA LEU A 115 7.58 14.16 2.26
C LEU A 115 8.12 14.02 0.84
N ASN A 116 9.24 14.65 0.52
CA ASN A 116 9.83 14.56 -0.83
C ASN A 116 10.32 13.14 -1.14
N ILE A 117 10.99 12.49 -0.17
CA ILE A 117 11.43 11.10 -0.34
C ILE A 117 10.22 10.17 -0.47
N LEU A 118 9.17 10.37 0.34
CA LEU A 118 7.96 9.56 0.28
C LEU A 118 7.26 9.69 -1.08
N ILE A 119 7.10 10.92 -1.58
CA ILE A 119 6.51 11.17 -2.91
C ILE A 119 7.36 10.52 -4.01
N ALA A 120 8.68 10.66 -3.94
CA ALA A 120 9.59 10.04 -4.91
C ALA A 120 9.48 8.51 -4.90
N GLN A 121 9.47 7.89 -3.72
CA GLN A 121 9.30 6.45 -3.57
C GLN A 121 7.95 5.97 -4.12
N LEU A 122 6.86 6.65 -3.76
CA LEU A 122 5.52 6.32 -4.27
C LEU A 122 5.46 6.44 -5.80
N SER A 123 6.08 7.47 -6.39
CA SER A 123 6.12 7.65 -7.83
C SER A 123 6.88 6.53 -8.56
N LEU A 124 8.07 6.18 -8.05
CA LEU A 124 8.90 5.10 -8.61
C LEU A 124 8.23 3.73 -8.49
N SER A 125 7.68 3.42 -7.32
CA SER A 125 6.94 2.17 -7.09
C SER A 125 5.69 2.11 -7.96
N PHE A 126 4.92 3.19 -8.07
CA PHE A 126 3.73 3.24 -8.92
C PHE A 126 4.06 2.99 -10.40
N GLY A 127 5.11 3.62 -10.93
CA GLY A 127 5.53 3.42 -12.32
C GLY A 127 5.90 1.97 -12.63
N THR A 128 6.53 1.28 -11.68
CA THR A 128 6.90 -0.14 -11.81
C THR A 128 5.66 -1.03 -11.74
N ILE A 129 4.78 -0.80 -10.77
CA ILE A 129 3.60 -1.63 -10.51
C ILE A 129 2.52 -1.46 -11.60
N SER A 130 2.37 -0.25 -12.15
CA SER A 130 1.35 0.03 -13.16
C SER A 130 1.51 -0.81 -14.43
N ARG A 131 2.75 -1.20 -14.78
CA ARG A 131 3.00 -2.06 -15.95
C ARG A 131 2.57 -3.52 -15.71
N ASP A 132 2.80 -4.04 -14.51
CA ASP A 132 2.59 -5.46 -14.22
C ASP A 132 1.16 -5.78 -13.73
N THR A 133 0.45 -4.79 -13.20
CA THR A 133 -0.86 -4.96 -12.55
C THR A 133 -1.92 -5.59 -13.43
N ARG A 134 -1.91 -5.34 -14.75
CA ARG A 134 -2.90 -5.95 -15.65
C ARG A 134 -2.74 -7.47 -15.73
N ALA A 135 -1.51 -7.96 -15.84
CA ALA A 135 -1.23 -9.39 -15.91
C ALA A 135 -1.61 -10.08 -14.59
N PHE A 136 -1.26 -9.48 -13.45
CA PHE A 136 -1.65 -9.99 -12.13
C PHE A 136 -3.18 -10.02 -11.94
N ALA A 137 -3.90 -8.96 -12.35
CA ALA A 137 -5.35 -8.91 -12.25
C ALA A 137 -6.03 -10.00 -13.11
N MET A 138 -5.48 -10.28 -14.30
CA MET A 138 -5.96 -11.38 -15.15
C MET A 138 -5.71 -12.75 -14.52
N ALA A 139 -4.49 -12.98 -14.03
CA ALA A 139 -4.12 -14.25 -13.38
C ALA A 139 -4.97 -14.51 -12.12
N HIS A 140 -5.15 -13.50 -11.27
CA HIS A 140 -5.96 -13.61 -10.07
C HIS A 140 -7.43 -13.90 -10.39
N ARG A 141 -8.00 -13.27 -11.42
CA ARG A 141 -9.36 -13.59 -11.86
C ARG A 141 -9.49 -15.00 -12.42
N ALA A 142 -8.51 -15.45 -13.20
CA ALA A 142 -8.50 -16.82 -13.70
C ALA A 142 -8.48 -17.82 -12.54
N GLN A 143 -7.66 -17.57 -11.51
CA GLN A 143 -7.66 -18.36 -10.28
C GLN A 143 -9.03 -18.38 -9.60
N LEU A 144 -9.65 -17.20 -9.38
CA LEU A 144 -10.98 -17.11 -8.77
C LEU A 144 -12.04 -17.86 -9.60
N CYS A 145 -11.98 -17.79 -10.93
CA CYS A 145 -12.89 -18.55 -11.79
C CYS A 145 -12.74 -20.06 -11.60
N VAL A 146 -11.51 -20.57 -11.51
CA VAL A 146 -11.23 -21.99 -11.26
C VAL A 146 -11.69 -22.42 -9.86
N GLU A 147 -11.45 -21.58 -8.84
CA GLU A 147 -11.94 -21.83 -7.49
C GLU A 147 -13.48 -21.84 -7.44
N MET A 148 -14.13 -20.89 -8.13
CA MET A 148 -15.59 -20.85 -8.25
C MET A 148 -16.15 -22.07 -8.98
N GLU A 149 -15.46 -22.55 -10.03
CA GLU A 149 -15.82 -23.79 -10.73
C GLU A 149 -15.78 -25.00 -9.79
N GLY A 150 -14.88 -25.00 -8.80
CA GLY A 150 -14.76 -26.04 -7.78
C GLY A 150 -16.04 -26.25 -6.94
N PHE A 151 -16.89 -25.23 -6.83
CA PHE A 151 -18.18 -25.33 -6.12
C PHE A 151 -19.32 -25.88 -7.00
N LEU A 152 -19.11 -26.07 -8.30
CA LEU A 152 -20.13 -26.58 -9.21
C LEU A 152 -20.21 -28.13 -9.15
N PRO A 153 -21.42 -28.72 -9.18
CA PRO A 153 -21.58 -30.16 -9.33
C PRO A 153 -20.90 -30.70 -10.60
N ALA A 154 -20.37 -31.93 -10.54
CA ALA A 154 -19.64 -32.55 -11.64
C ALA A 154 -20.41 -32.54 -12.98
N GLY A 155 -21.73 -32.71 -12.95
CA GLY A 155 -22.57 -32.66 -14.15
C GLY A 155 -22.63 -31.27 -14.80
N GLN A 156 -22.63 -30.19 -14.00
CA GLN A 156 -22.59 -28.82 -14.53
C GLN A 156 -21.21 -28.48 -15.09
N ARG A 157 -20.14 -28.92 -14.40
CA ARG A 157 -18.76 -28.77 -14.88
C ARG A 157 -18.56 -29.47 -16.22
N ARG A 158 -19.09 -30.69 -16.37
CA ARG A 158 -19.02 -31.44 -17.62
C ARG A 158 -19.75 -30.72 -18.75
N LYS A 159 -20.98 -30.24 -18.50
CA LYS A 159 -21.72 -29.42 -19.47
C LYS A 159 -20.95 -28.15 -19.88
N LEU A 160 -20.31 -27.47 -18.92
CA LEU A 160 -19.50 -26.30 -19.20
C LEU A 160 -18.29 -26.66 -20.06
N PHE A 161 -17.57 -27.73 -19.72
CA PHE A 161 -16.44 -28.25 -20.52
C PHE A 161 -16.87 -28.60 -21.95
N ASP A 162 -17.96 -29.37 -22.10
CA ASP A 162 -18.47 -29.77 -23.40
C ASP A 162 -18.93 -28.54 -24.21
N SER A 163 -19.44 -27.48 -23.57
CA SER A 163 -19.85 -26.23 -24.24
C SER A 163 -18.70 -25.37 -24.75
N LEU A 164 -17.47 -25.59 -24.25
CA LEU A 164 -16.28 -24.87 -24.69
C LEU A 164 -15.68 -25.47 -25.97
N GLY A 165 -16.12 -26.66 -26.40
CA GLY A 165 -15.67 -27.28 -27.65
C GLY A 165 -14.19 -27.68 -27.64
N PHE A 166 -13.56 -27.86 -26.48
CA PHE A 166 -12.15 -28.23 -26.40
C PHE A 166 -11.82 -29.59 -27.04
N ASP A 167 -12.81 -30.45 -27.22
CA ASP A 167 -12.65 -31.73 -27.91
C ASP A 167 -12.61 -31.59 -29.45
N GLU A 168 -13.01 -30.43 -29.99
CA GLU A 168 -13.00 -30.16 -31.43
C GLU A 168 -11.58 -29.81 -31.91
N ARG A 169 -11.21 -30.28 -33.12
CA ARG A 169 -9.94 -29.95 -33.74
C ARG A 169 -10.00 -28.53 -34.30
N LEU A 170 -8.95 -27.74 -34.05
CA LEU A 170 -8.86 -26.36 -34.54
C LEU A 170 -8.33 -26.35 -35.97
N GLU A 171 -8.99 -25.66 -36.90
CA GLU A 171 -8.41 -25.40 -38.22
C GLU A 171 -7.49 -24.17 -38.16
N PHE A 172 -6.22 -24.33 -38.56
CA PHE A 172 -5.27 -23.20 -38.61
C PHE A 172 -5.36 -22.43 -39.93
N ASP A 173 -5.55 -23.15 -41.03
CA ASP A 173 -5.72 -22.60 -42.37
C ASP A 173 -6.61 -23.53 -43.21
N ARG A 174 -6.97 -23.14 -44.43
CA ARG A 174 -7.81 -23.96 -45.32
C ARG A 174 -7.16 -25.33 -45.60
N GLY A 175 -7.65 -26.35 -44.90
CA GLY A 175 -7.19 -27.74 -45.01
C GLY A 175 -6.10 -28.14 -44.01
N ASP A 176 -5.66 -27.25 -43.13
CA ASP A 176 -4.73 -27.60 -42.04
C ASP A 176 -5.49 -27.77 -40.71
N VAL A 177 -5.68 -29.03 -40.32
CA VAL A 177 -6.40 -29.42 -39.12
C VAL A 177 -5.40 -29.63 -37.98
N GLY A 178 -5.43 -28.70 -37.03
CA GLY A 178 -4.65 -28.71 -35.81
C GLY A 178 -5.10 -29.71 -34.75
N VAL A 179 -4.37 -29.71 -33.64
CA VAL A 179 -4.69 -30.50 -32.45
C VAL A 179 -5.91 -29.95 -31.70
N ALA A 180 -6.66 -30.83 -31.04
CA ALA A 180 -7.73 -30.44 -30.13
C ALA A 180 -7.18 -29.84 -28.81
N GLY A 181 -8.03 -29.20 -28.02
CA GLY A 181 -7.70 -28.68 -26.70
C GLY A 181 -7.24 -27.23 -26.64
N GLY A 182 -7.38 -26.47 -27.74
CA GLY A 182 -7.06 -25.04 -27.77
C GLY A 182 -8.27 -24.16 -28.05
N LEU A 183 -8.07 -22.84 -28.00
CA LEU A 183 -9.03 -21.83 -28.42
C LEU A 183 -8.47 -21.10 -29.64
N GLN A 184 -9.23 -21.01 -30.74
CA GLN A 184 -8.78 -20.27 -31.92
C GLN A 184 -8.80 -18.77 -31.62
N ALA A 185 -7.64 -18.13 -31.66
CA ALA A 185 -7.51 -16.68 -31.55
C ALA A 185 -7.04 -16.14 -32.90
N LEU A 186 -7.85 -15.28 -33.53
CA LEU A 186 -7.40 -14.51 -34.69
C LEU A 186 -6.43 -13.44 -34.19
N GLU A 187 -5.18 -13.50 -34.61
CA GLU A 187 -4.22 -12.45 -34.32
C GLU A 187 -4.69 -11.17 -35.02
N SER A 188 -4.73 -10.05 -34.28
CA SER A 188 -4.99 -8.75 -34.91
C SER A 188 -3.73 -8.36 -35.67
N VAL A 189 -3.82 -8.28 -36.99
CA VAL A 189 -2.74 -7.78 -37.84
C VAL A 189 -2.57 -6.29 -37.48
N TRP A 190 -1.50 -5.96 -36.75
CA TRP A 190 -1.08 -4.59 -36.47
C TRP A 190 -0.10 -4.12 -37.54
#